data_AF-A0A9P4UXM2-F1
#
_entry.id   AF-A0A9P4UXM2-F1
#
_cell.length_a   1.000
_cell.length_b   1.000
_cell.length_c   1.000
_cell.angle_alpha   90.00
_cell.angle_beta   90.00
_cell.angle_gamma   90.00
#
_symmetry.space_group_name_H-M   'P 1'
#
loop_
_entity.id
_entity.type
_entity.pdbx_description
1 polymer ?
#
loop_
_entity_poly.entity_id
_entity_poly.type
_entity_poly.pdbx_seq_one_letter_code
_entity_poly.pdbx_strand_id
1 'polypeptide(L)' 'QQYLTLAEEKALVAFLLLMSNLGYPIRIKYIPLLALTLARQRSPTAKPPGKNWPRAFEKRHPELKVRTVKAIDWKRHGNN' A
#
# COMPACT_ATOMS: atom_id res chain seq x y z
N GLN A 1 1.90 -19.11 -0.25
CA GLN A 1 2.20 -18.58 1.11
C GLN A 1 2.02 -17.06 1.07
N GLN A 2 1.06 -16.52 1.82
CA GLN A 2 0.87 -15.08 1.93
C GLN A 2 1.91 -14.50 2.91
N TYR A 3 2.51 -13.37 2.55
CA TYR A 3 3.55 -12.71 3.33
C TYR A 3 2.99 -12.00 4.59
N LEU A 4 1.79 -11.46 4.46
CA LEU A 4 0.99 -10.89 5.54
C LEU A 4 -0.10 -11.89 5.96
N THR A 5 -0.50 -11.83 7.22
CA THR A 5 -1.74 -12.47 7.69
C THR A 5 -2.95 -11.76 7.09
N LEU A 6 -4.11 -12.44 7.07
CA LEU A 6 -5.35 -11.87 6.53
C LEU A 6 -5.76 -10.57 7.24
N ALA A 7 -5.51 -10.47 8.56
CA ALA A 7 -5.83 -9.28 9.34
C ALA A 7 -4.90 -8.10 8.97
N GLU A 8 -3.59 -8.35 8.87
CA GLU A 8 -2.62 -7.34 8.44
C GLU A 8 -2.88 -6.88 7.00
N GLU A 9 -3.23 -7.79 6.10
CA GLU A 9 -3.56 -7.47 4.72
C GLU A 9 -4.80 -6.57 4.64
N LYS A 10 -5.86 -6.88 5.39
CA LYS A 10 -7.06 -6.04 5.49
C LYS A 10 -6.74 -4.65 6.07
N ALA A 11 -5.94 -4.58 7.13
CA ALA A 11 -5.54 -3.32 7.75
C ALA A 11 -4.73 -2.45 6.78
N LEU A 12 -3.80 -3.04 6.03
CA LEU A 12 -3.01 -2.35 5.03
C LEU A 12 -3.90 -1.81 3.89
N VAL A 13 -4.86 -2.59 3.41
CA VAL A 13 -5.83 -2.16 2.39
C VAL A 13 -6.68 -1.00 2.90
N ALA A 14 -7.22 -1.10 4.12
CA ALA A 14 -8.01 -0.03 4.73
C ALA A 14 -7.21 1.28 4.87
N PHE A 15 -5.95 1.18 5.30
CA PHE A 15 -5.04 2.33 5.37
C PHE A 15 -4.80 2.96 4.00
N LEU A 16 -4.54 2.16 2.96
CA LEU A 16 -4.33 2.68 1.60
C LEU A 16 -5.59 3.36 1.03
N LEU A 17 -6.78 2.80 1.31
CA LEU A 17 -8.05 3.39 0.92
C LEU A 17 -8.32 4.71 1.66
N LEU A 18 -8.03 4.78 2.96
CA LEU A 18 -8.13 5.99 3.77
C LEU A 18 -7.22 7.08 3.22
N MET A 19 -5.95 6.76 2.97
CA MET A 19 -4.97 7.71 2.42
C MET A 19 -5.40 8.23 1.04
N SER A 20 -5.96 7.38 0.19
CA SER A 20 -6.53 7.81 -1.09
C SER A 20 -7.75 8.74 -0.91
N ASN A 21 -8.66 8.43 0.03
CA ASN A 21 -9.80 9.30 0.35
C ASN A 21 -9.35 10.68 0.86
N LEU A 22 -8.25 10.74 1.62
CA LEU A 22 -7.64 11.99 2.10
C LEU A 22 -6.91 12.76 0.99
N GLY A 23 -6.85 12.23 -0.23
CA GLY A 23 -6.17 12.85 -1.37
C GLY A 23 -4.66 12.65 -1.38
N TYR A 24 -4.14 11.66 -0.64
CA TYR A 24 -2.73 11.28 -0.59
C TYR A 24 -2.56 9.83 -1.09
N PRO A 25 -2.69 9.58 -2.40
CA PRO A 25 -2.51 8.24 -2.95
C PRO A 25 -1.07 7.76 -2.74
N ILE A 26 -0.92 6.63 -2.04
CA ILE A 26 0.38 6.01 -1.80
C ILE A 26 0.82 5.24 -3.05
N ARG A 27 2.04 5.53 -3.54
CA ARG A 27 2.61 4.84 -4.71
C ARG A 27 2.92 3.38 -4.41
N ILE A 28 2.72 2.50 -5.39
CA ILE A 28 2.94 1.04 -5.27
C ILE A 28 4.32 0.66 -4.73
N LYS A 29 5.37 1.45 -5.03
CA LYS A 29 6.74 1.22 -4.58
C LYS A 29 6.90 1.24 -3.05
N TYR A 30 6.00 1.91 -2.33
CA TYR A 30 6.03 2.00 -0.87
C TYR A 30 5.22 0.90 -0.18
N ILE A 31 4.33 0.20 -0.90
CA ILE A 31 3.50 -0.88 -0.35
C ILE A 31 4.35 -2.03 0.22
N PRO A 32 5.45 -2.50 -0.44
CA PRO A 32 6.36 -3.49 0.13
C PRO A 32 7.00 -3.05 1.45
N LEU A 33 7.33 -1.76 1.59
CA LEU A 33 7.93 -1.22 2.80
C LEU A 33 6.93 -1.21 3.95
N LEU A 34 5.68 -0.79 3.70
CA LEU A 34 4.60 -0.83 4.68
C LEU A 34 4.32 -2.27 5.14
N ALA A 35 4.26 -3.20 4.20
CA ALA A 35 4.11 -4.63 4.50
C ALA A 35 5.29 -5.17 5.32
N LEU A 36 6.52 -4.71 5.04
CA LEU A 36 7.69 -5.08 5.83
C LEU A 36 7.61 -4.53 7.25
N THR A 37 7.17 -3.29 7.45
CA THR A 37 6.99 -2.70 8.78
C THR A 37 6.00 -3.51 9.61
N LEU A 38 4.86 -3.88 9.03
CA LEU A 38 3.87 -4.76 9.69
C LEU A 38 4.47 -6.13 10.02
N ALA A 39 5.14 -6.76 9.05
CA ALA A 39 5.78 -8.06 9.26
C ALA A 39 6.86 -8.01 10.36
N ARG A 40 7.59 -6.90 10.48
CA ARG A 40 8.60 -6.67 11.51
C ARG A 40 8.04 -6.47 12.91
N GLN A 41 6.86 -5.85 13.02
CA GLN A 41 6.16 -5.74 14.30
C GLN A 41 5.82 -7.13 14.85
N ARG A 42 5.46 -8.08 13.98
CA ARG A 42 5.22 -9.48 14.35
C ARG A 42 6.52 -10.27 14.55
N SER A 43 7.51 -10.05 13.69
CA SER A 43 8.79 -10.77 13.71
C SER A 43 9.93 -9.85 13.30
N PRO A 44 10.80 -9.42 14.23
CA PRO A 44 11.87 -8.46 13.94
C PRO A 44 12.82 -8.86 12.81
N THR A 45 12.96 -10.17 12.56
CA THR A 45 13.82 -10.75 11.52
C THR A 45 13.10 -10.98 10.17
N ALA A 46 11.87 -10.47 10.02
CA ALA A 46 11.13 -10.58 8.77
C ALA A 46 11.91 -10.00 7.58
N LYS A 47 12.04 -10.80 6.53
CA LYS A 47 12.71 -10.45 5.28
C LYS A 47 11.76 -9.63 4.39
N PRO A 48 12.24 -8.67 3.59
CA PRO A 48 11.40 -7.92 2.67
C PRO A 48 10.59 -8.83 1.73
N PRO A 49 9.38 -8.40 1.32
CA PRO A 49 8.61 -9.12 0.33
C PRO A 49 9.36 -9.17 -1.01
N GLY A 50 9.25 -10.30 -1.72
CA GLY A 50 9.93 -10.49 -3.01
C GLY A 50 9.46 -9.52 -4.10
N LYS A 51 10.25 -9.37 -5.17
CA LYS A 51 10.00 -8.42 -6.28
C LYS A 51 8.60 -8.50 -6.88
N ASN A 52 8.02 -9.70 -6.98
CA ASN A 52 6.69 -9.92 -7.56
C ASN A 52 5.53 -9.72 -6.57
N TRP A 53 5.82 -9.55 -5.28
CA TRP A 53 4.82 -9.43 -4.22
C TRP A 53 3.90 -8.22 -4.39
N PRO A 54 4.38 -6.98 -4.61
CA PRO A 54 3.47 -5.84 -4.82
C PRO A 54 2.52 -6.03 -6.01
N ARG A 55 2.99 -6.64 -7.11
CA ARG A 55 2.14 -6.96 -8.27
C ARG A 55 1.09 -8.02 -7.93
N ALA A 56 1.46 -9.02 -7.13
CA ALA A 56 0.51 -10.02 -6.64
C ALA A 56 -0.51 -9.43 -5.65
N PHE A 57 -0.09 -8.48 -4.81
CA PHE A 57 -0.96 -7.75 -3.88
C PHE A 57 -2.00 -6.91 -4.62
N GLU A 58 -1.59 -6.13 -5.63
CA GLU A 58 -2.55 -5.38 -6.46
C GLU A 58 -3.55 -6.28 -7.19
N LYS A 59 -3.13 -7.47 -7.66
CA LYS A 59 -4.04 -8.43 -8.28
C LYS A 59 -5.11 -8.95 -7.33
N ARG A 60 -4.83 -9.03 -6.02
CA ARG A 60 -5.80 -9.44 -4.99
C ARG A 60 -6.76 -8.30 -4.61
N HIS A 61 -6.36 -7.05 -4.83
CA HIS A 61 -7.07 -5.86 -4.39
C HIS A 61 -7.28 -4.86 -5.53
N PRO A 62 -8.13 -5.18 -6.52
CA PRO A 62 -8.40 -4.30 -7.66
C PRO A 62 -8.95 -2.92 -7.24
N GLU A 63 -9.59 -2.82 -6.08
CA GLU A 63 -10.06 -1.57 -5.46
C GLU A 63 -8.95 -0.55 -5.22
N LEU A 64 -7.71 -1.00 -5.00
CA LEU A 64 -6.56 -0.13 -4.82
C LEU A 64 -6.09 0.46 -6.15
N LYS A 65 -6.19 -0.30 -7.25
CA LYS A 65 -5.73 0.10 -8.59
C LYS A 65 -6.48 1.33 -9.11
N VAL A 66 -7.78 1.44 -8.82
CA VAL A 66 -8.61 2.59 -9.22
C VAL A 66 -8.19 3.87 -8.48
N ARG A 67 -7.56 3.72 -7.31
CA ARG A 67 -7.31 4.79 -6.34
C ARG A 67 -5.85 5.24 -6.27
N THR A 68 -4.91 4.38 -6.60
CA THR A 68 -3.48 4.70 -6.70
C THR A 68 -3.09 5.36 -8.02
N VAL A 69 -3.86 5.12 -9.10
CA VAL A 69 -3.63 5.71 -10.44
C VAL A 69 -4.20 7.13 -10.56
N LYS A 70 -5.01 7.59 -9.59
CA LYS A 70 -5.36 9.02 -9.53
C LYS A 70 -4.09 9.80 -9.23
N ALA A 71 -3.51 10.38 -10.28
CA ALA A 71 -2.48 11.40 -10.16
C ALA A 71 -2.98 12.43 -9.15
N ILE A 72 -2.10 12.81 -8.21
CA ILE A 72 -2.33 14.01 -7.40
C ILE A 72 -2.61 15.13 -8.41
N ASP A 73 -3.80 15.71 -8.37
CA ASP A 73 -4.13 16.83 -9.24
C ASP A 73 -3.11 17.94 -8.97
N TRP A 74 -2.26 18.21 -9.96
CA TRP A 74 -1.15 19.16 -9.88
C TRP A 74 -1.65 20.57 -9.52
N LYS A 75 -2.96 20.83 -9.67
CA LYS A 75 -3.64 22.06 -9.25
C LYS A 75 -3.63 22.36 -7.75
N ARG A 76 -2.98 21.55 -6.91
CA ARG A 76 -2.72 21.89 -5.50
C ARG A 76 -1.58 22.91 -5.29
N HIS A 77 -0.77 23.22 -6.31
CA HIS A 77 0.05 24.44 -6.30
C HIS A 77 -0.78 25.63 -6.81
N GLY A 78 -1.82 25.97 -6.06
CA GLY A 78 -2.43 27.29 -6.12
C GLY A 78 -1.54 28.24 -5.32
N ASN A 79 -0.98 29.23 -6.00
CA ASN A 79 -0.38 30.45 -5.47
C ASN A 79 -0.87 30.80 -4.05
N ASN A 80 0.05 30.83 -3.07
CA ASN A 80 0.24 31.95 -2.14
C ASN A 80 1.52 31.74 -1.33
#